data_AF-A0A8S9SMX3-F1
#
_entry.id   AF-A0A8S9SMX3-F1
#
_cell.length_a   1.000
_cell.length_b   1.000
_cell.length_c   1.000
_cell.angle_alpha   90.00
_cell.angle_beta   90.00
_cell.angle_gamma   90.00
#
_symmetry.space_group_name_H-M   'P 1'
#
loop_
_entity.id
_entity.type
_entity.pdbx_description
1 polymer ?
#
loop_
_entity_poly.entity_id
_entity_poly.type
_entity_poly.pdbx_seq_one_letter_code
_entity_poly.pdbx_strand_id
1 'polypeptide(L)' 'MAGGDDASRLETGVWWDLNTCPVPAGVDPLCVRRCIETALEKKIGRASAVSIYAMANLEYICSYFLEQISYSGIILIHAP' A
#
# COMPACT_ATOMS: atom_id res chain seq x y z
N MET A 1 -24.54 -28.40 -2.63
CA MET A 1 -23.22 -28.41 -3.31
C MET A 1 -22.87 -26.96 -3.61
N ALA A 2 -22.21 -26.26 -2.68
CA ALA A 2 -21.60 -24.96 -2.97
C ALA A 2 -20.10 -25.23 -3.03
N GLY A 3 -19.53 -25.09 -4.22
CA GLY A 3 -18.13 -25.34 -4.51
C GLY A 3 -17.25 -24.49 -3.60
N GLY A 4 -16.34 -25.16 -2.91
CA GLY A 4 -15.18 -24.53 -2.33
C GLY A 4 -14.19 -24.25 -3.44
N ASP A 5 -14.30 -23.10 -4.07
CA ASP A 5 -13.23 -22.48 -4.82
C ASP A 5 -12.48 -21.51 -3.89
N ASP A 6 -11.87 -22.09 -2.84
CA ASP A 6 -10.71 -21.51 -2.19
C ASP A 6 -9.53 -21.59 -3.17
N ALA A 7 -9.62 -20.83 -4.26
CA ALA A 7 -8.47 -20.42 -5.01
C ALA A 7 -7.64 -19.56 -4.06
N SER A 8 -6.74 -20.19 -3.30
CA SER A 8 -5.83 -19.60 -2.31
C SER A 8 -5.56 -18.14 -2.66
N ARG A 9 -6.28 -17.22 -2.01
CA ARG A 9 -6.20 -15.79 -2.32
C ARG A 9 -4.74 -15.43 -2.14
N LEU A 10 -4.05 -15.05 -3.21
CA LEU A 10 -2.64 -14.68 -3.06
C LEU A 10 -2.58 -13.50 -2.11
N GLU A 11 -1.83 -13.63 -1.05
CA GLU A 11 -1.57 -12.55 -0.11
C GLU A 11 -0.20 -11.97 -0.45
N THR A 12 -0.16 -10.65 -0.65
CA THR A 12 1.06 -9.93 -0.95
C THR A 12 1.28 -8.86 0.10
N GLY A 13 2.41 -8.93 0.79
CA GLY A 13 2.90 -7.87 1.66
C GLY A 13 3.73 -6.86 0.86
N VAL A 14 3.51 -5.57 1.10
CA VAL A 14 4.34 -4.49 0.58
C VAL A 14 4.93 -3.73 1.76
N TRP A 15 6.25 -3.66 1.82
CA TRP A 15 6.99 -2.84 2.77
C TRP A 15 7.53 -1.65 2.02
N TRP A 16 7.06 -0.46 2.40
CA TRP A 16 7.34 0.78 1.72
C TRP A 16 8.02 1.76 2.68
N ASP A 17 9.27 2.10 2.41
CA ASP A 17 10.00 3.12 3.16
C ASP A 17 9.70 4.51 2.58
N LEU A 18 8.95 5.32 3.33
CA LEU A 18 8.58 6.68 2.97
C LEU A 18 9.75 7.66 3.07
N ASN A 19 10.78 7.36 3.88
CA ASN A 19 11.94 8.25 4.04
C ASN A 19 12.83 8.23 2.79
N THR A 20 12.99 7.05 2.15
CA THR A 20 13.84 6.88 0.96
C THR A 20 13.05 6.86 -0.35
N CYS A 21 11.78 6.45 -0.32
CA CYS A 21 10.91 6.39 -1.49
C CYS A 21 9.62 7.21 -1.25
N PRO A 22 9.67 8.55 -1.16
CA PRO A 22 8.48 9.35 -0.97
C PRO A 22 7.54 9.32 -2.18
N VAL A 23 6.29 9.73 -2.00
CA VAL A 23 5.35 9.91 -3.11
C VAL A 23 5.89 11.00 -4.05
N PRO A 24 5.93 10.76 -5.38
CA PRO A 24 6.42 11.74 -6.33
C PRO A 24 5.60 13.04 -6.30
N ALA A 25 6.25 14.17 -6.55
CA ALA A 25 5.57 15.46 -6.63
C ALA A 25 4.46 15.46 -7.70
N GLY A 26 3.28 15.97 -7.33
CA GLY A 26 2.11 16.02 -8.21
C GLY A 26 1.30 14.73 -8.28
N VAL A 27 1.72 13.66 -7.59
CA VAL A 27 0.91 12.44 -7.45
C VAL A 27 0.02 12.57 -6.21
N ASP A 28 -1.27 12.29 -6.38
CA ASP A 28 -2.22 12.22 -5.26
C ASP A 28 -1.86 11.03 -4.35
N PRO A 29 -1.58 11.24 -3.05
CA PRO A 29 -1.30 10.16 -2.09
C PRO A 29 -2.40 9.10 -2.05
N LEU A 30 -3.65 9.48 -2.29
CA LEU A 30 -4.80 8.56 -2.31
C LEU A 30 -4.72 7.53 -3.47
N CYS A 31 -4.00 7.86 -4.56
CA CYS A 31 -3.85 6.97 -5.70
C CYS A 31 -2.76 5.92 -5.50
N VAL A 32 -1.85 6.10 -4.53
CA VAL A 32 -0.65 5.26 -4.34
C VAL A 32 -1.02 3.79 -4.14
N ARG A 33 -1.99 3.49 -3.27
CA ARG A 33 -2.45 2.12 -3.03
C ARG A 33 -2.90 1.44 -4.32
N ARG A 34 -3.77 2.12 -5.07
CA ARG A 34 -4.29 1.60 -6.35
C ARG A 34 -3.18 1.40 -7.37
N CYS A 35 -2.21 2.31 -7.43
CA CYS A 35 -1.04 2.18 -8.31
C CYS A 35 -0.21 0.94 -7.95
N ILE A 36 0.05 0.70 -6.66
CA ILE A 36 0.77 -0.48 -6.17
C ILE A 36 0.00 -1.77 -6.50
N GLU A 37 -1.30 -1.84 -6.18
CA GLU A 37 -2.15 -2.99 -6.47
C GLU A 37 -2.17 -3.32 -7.97
N THR A 38 -2.34 -2.31 -8.82
CA THR A 38 -2.36 -2.47 -10.29
C THR A 38 -1.00 -2.95 -10.82
N ALA A 39 0.11 -2.43 -10.27
CA ALA A 39 1.44 -2.85 -10.67
C ALA A 39 1.73 -4.31 -10.25
N LEU A 40 1.29 -4.69 -9.04
CA LEU A 40 1.41 -6.06 -8.54
C LEU A 40 0.57 -7.03 -9.35
N GLU A 41 -0.69 -6.71 -9.66
CA GLU A 41 -1.55 -7.54 -10.51
C GLU A 41 -0.91 -7.80 -11.87
N LYS A 42 -0.38 -6.76 -12.52
CA LYS A 42 0.33 -6.89 -13.81
C LYS A 42 1.59 -7.75 -13.71
N LYS A 43 2.32 -7.66 -12.60
CA LYS A 43 3.56 -8.40 -12.38
C LYS A 43 3.31 -9.88 -12.03
N ILE A 44 2.28 -10.15 -11.25
CA ILE A 44 1.91 -11.50 -10.79
C ILE A 44 1.05 -12.22 -11.85
N GLY A 45 0.34 -11.47 -12.69
CA GLY A 45 -0.59 -11.99 -13.70
C GLY A 45 -1.99 -12.31 -13.16
N ARG A 46 -2.28 -11.94 -11.90
CA ARG A 46 -3.60 -12.05 -11.27
C ARG A 46 -3.74 -11.11 -10.07
N ALA A 47 -4.99 -10.81 -9.71
CA ALA A 47 -5.30 -10.06 -8.49
C ALA A 47 -4.83 -10.81 -7.23
N SER A 48 -4.36 -10.03 -6.25
CA SER A 48 -3.92 -10.52 -4.95
C SER A 48 -4.48 -9.62 -3.84
N ALA A 49 -4.67 -10.17 -2.65
CA ALA A 49 -4.94 -9.37 -1.46
C ALA A 49 -3.65 -8.68 -1.03
N VAL A 50 -3.62 -7.35 -1.13
CA VAL A 50 -2.42 -6.56 -0.83
C VAL A 50 -2.54 -5.89 0.53
N SER A 51 -1.59 -6.20 1.40
CA SER A 51 -1.36 -5.50 2.67
C SER A 51 -0.15 -4.59 2.52
N ILE A 52 -0.36 -3.28 2.58
CA ILE A 52 0.70 -2.29 2.40
C ILE A 52 1.04 -1.68 3.75
N TYR A 53 2.32 -1.71 4.08
CA TYR A 53 2.88 -1.12 5.27
C TYR A 53 3.88 -0.04 4.87
N ALA A 54 3.62 1.19 5.29
CA ALA A 54 4.46 2.34 5.03
C ALA A 54 5.22 2.74 6.30
N MET A 55 6.54 2.70 6.26
CA MET A 55 7.42 3.01 7.38
C MET A 55 8.08 4.36 7.18
N ALA A 56 8.07 5.20 8.21
CA ALA A 56 8.82 6.45 8.22
C ALA A 56 8.99 6.99 9.64
N ASN A 57 9.89 7.97 9.78
CA ASN A 57 9.82 8.85 10.92
C ASN A 57 8.67 9.85 10.69
N LEU A 58 7.49 9.49 11.21
CA LEU A 58 6.25 10.25 11.04
C LEU A 58 6.30 11.66 11.65
N GLU A 59 7.25 11.97 12.52
CA GLU A 59 7.41 13.32 13.10
C GLU A 59 7.86 14.36 12.06
N TYR A 60 8.53 13.90 10.98
CA TYR A 60 9.02 14.76 9.90
C TYR A 60 8.08 14.82 8.69
N ILE A 61 6.89 14.21 8.77
CA ILE A 61 5.94 14.15 7.66
C ILE A 61 4.67 14.93 8.01
N CYS A 62 4.16 15.70 7.05
CA CYS A 62 2.93 16.48 7.22
C CYS A 62 1.74 15.57 7.58
N SER A 63 1.01 15.93 8.64
CA SER A 63 -0.14 15.15 9.13
C SER A 63 -1.24 14.95 8.10
N TYR A 64 -1.52 15.94 7.25
CA TYR A 64 -2.49 15.84 6.17
C TYR A 64 -2.12 14.74 5.17
N PHE A 65 -0.83 14.62 4.83
CA PHE A 65 -0.34 13.56 3.96
C PHE A 65 -0.49 12.17 4.61
N LEU A 66 -0.14 12.06 5.90
CA LEU A 66 -0.30 10.81 6.65
C LEU A 66 -1.77 10.38 6.74
N GLU A 67 -2.69 11.33 6.92
CA GLU A 67 -4.13 11.07 6.93
C GLU A 67 -4.59 10.52 5.58
N GLN A 68 -4.16 11.10 4.46
CA GLN A 68 -4.50 10.60 3.12
C GLN A 68 -3.98 9.17 2.89
N ILE A 69 -2.73 8.88 3.28
CA ILE A 69 -2.16 7.54 3.18
C ILE A 69 -2.97 6.54 4.03
N SER A 70 -3.26 6.89 5.28
CA SER A 70 -4.05 6.05 6.19
C SER A 70 -5.49 5.82 5.67
N TYR A 71 -6.14 6.86 5.16
CA TYR A 71 -7.48 6.81 4.58
C TYR A 71 -7.56 5.87 3.37
N SER A 72 -6.46 5.76 2.61
CA SER A 72 -6.38 4.80 1.51
C SER A 72 -6.33 3.33 1.98
N GLY A 73 -6.13 3.06 3.28
CA GLY A 73 -5.99 1.71 3.83
C GLY A 73 -4.54 1.20 3.84
N ILE A 74 -3.56 2.10 3.72
CA ILE A 74 -2.13 1.79 3.93
C ILE A 74 -1.83 1.92 5.42
N ILE A 75 -1.16 0.92 5.98
CA ILE A 75 -0.81 0.87 7.40
C ILE A 75 0.46 1.69 7.62
N LEU A 76 0.36 2.79 8.36
CA LEU A 76 1.51 3.59 8.76
C LEU A 76 2.20 2.98 9.99
N ILE A 77 3.52 2.81 9.89
CA ILE A 77 4.38 2.34 10.99
C ILE A 77 5.40 3.44 11.29
N HIS A 78 5.38 3.94 12.52
CA HIS A 78 6.37 4.90 12.99
C HIS A 78 7.69 4.18 13.30
N ALA A 79 8.76 4.64 12.66
CA ALA A 79 10.14 4.20 12.87
C ALA A 79 10.99 5.44 13.21
N PRO A 80 11.49 5.59 14.45
CA PRO A 80 12.28 6.73 14.89
C PRO A 80 13.58 6.92 14.11
#